data_AF-A0A0P1F2C4-F1
#
_entry.id   AF-A0A0P1F2C4-F1
#
_cell.length_a   1.000
_cell.length_b   1.000
_cell.length_c   1.000
_cell.angle_alpha   90.00
_cell.angle_beta   90.00
_cell.angle_gamma   90.00
#
_symmetry.space_group_name_H-M   'P 1'
#
loop_
_entity.id
_entity.type
_entity.pdbx_description
1 polymer ?
#
loop_
_entity_poly.entity_id
_entity_poly.type
_entity_poly.pdbx_seq_one_letter_code
_entity_poly.pdbx_strand_id
1 'polypeptide(L)'
;MKTEELKQANHDTKEFRRLHPGKYSDDEQAEFNLLKELREEKRRQRDDALLRELDSVSSQINKKDFYVSFTQEEGKRCASHTGFA
;
A
#
# COMPACT_ATOMS: atom_id res chain seq x y z
N MET A 1 5.07 11.72 2.11
CA MET A 1 4.70 13.04 1.54
C MET A 1 3.29 13.02 0.97
N LYS A 2 2.98 12.22 -0.06
CA LYS A 2 1.64 12.18 -0.68
C LYS A 2 0.46 11.92 0.27
N THR A 3 0.65 11.05 1.28
CA THR A 3 -0.36 10.82 2.32
C THR A 3 -0.59 12.06 3.20
N GLU A 4 0.46 12.80 3.54
CA GLU A 4 0.33 14.03 4.35
C GLU A 4 -0.32 15.16 3.54
N GLU A 5 -0.03 15.26 2.23
CA GLU A 5 -0.71 16.20 1.34
C GLU A 5 -2.21 15.91 1.23
N LEU A 6 -2.61 14.63 1.15
CA LEU A 6 -4.03 14.25 1.18
C LEU A 6 -4.67 14.56 2.53
N LYS A 7 -3.96 14.38 3.65
CA LYS A 7 -4.46 14.76 4.98
C LYS A 7 -4.68 16.27 5.06
N GLN A 8 -3.75 17.07 4.55
CA GLN A 8 -3.89 18.52 4.51
C GLN A 8 -5.09 18.95 3.67
N ALA A 9 -5.24 18.43 2.45
CA ALA A 9 -6.40 18.76 1.61
C ALA A 9 -7.74 18.36 2.27
N ASN A 10 -7.77 17.24 3.00
CA ASN A 10 -8.93 16.85 3.81
C ASN A 10 -9.20 17.82 4.96
N HIS A 11 -8.16 18.26 5.64
CA HIS A 11 -8.24 19.23 6.72
C HIS A 11 -8.79 20.57 6.18
N ASP A 12 -8.23 21.09 5.10
CA ASP A 12 -8.64 22.37 4.52
C ASP A 12 -10.10 22.34 4.05
N THR A 13 -10.52 21.24 3.43
CA THR A 13 -11.94 21.04 3.06
C THR A 13 -12.86 21.04 4.29
N LYS A 14 -12.42 20.46 5.41
CA LYS A 14 -13.21 20.42 6.66
C LYS A 14 -13.25 21.78 7.33
N GLU A 15 -12.12 22.47 7.39
CA GLU A 15 -12.01 23.81 7.95
C GLU A 15 -12.84 24.81 7.16
N PHE A 16 -12.86 24.72 5.82
CA PHE A 16 -13.74 25.55 5.00
C PHE A 16 -15.21 25.40 5.42
N ARG A 17 -15.70 24.17 5.57
CA ARG A 17 -17.09 23.93 6.04
C ARG A 17 -17.34 24.43 7.45
N ARG A 18 -16.33 24.34 8.32
CA ARG A 18 -16.42 24.81 9.71
C ARG A 18 -16.51 26.33 9.79
N LEU A 19 -15.76 27.03 8.93
CA LEU A 19 -15.71 28.49 8.88
C LEU A 19 -16.90 29.12 8.16
N HIS A 20 -17.53 28.39 7.25
CA HIS A 20 -18.70 28.84 6.49
C HIS A 20 -19.94 28.02 6.88
N PRO A 21 -20.53 28.23 8.07
CA PRO A 21 -21.74 27.54 8.47
C PRO A 21 -22.96 28.12 7.73
N GLY A 22 -23.65 27.31 6.94
CA GLY A 22 -24.89 27.71 6.27
C GLY A 22 -24.85 27.45 4.77
N LYS A 23 -25.70 28.18 4.04
CA LYS A 23 -25.75 28.10 2.58
C LYS A 23 -24.62 28.94 2.00
N TYR A 24 -23.80 28.34 1.14
CA TYR A 24 -22.75 29.04 0.43
C TYR A 24 -23.33 30.03 -0.58
N SER A 25 -22.69 31.19 -0.67
CA SER A 25 -22.74 32.04 -1.85
C SER A 25 -22.14 31.31 -3.07
N ASP A 26 -22.36 31.85 -4.26
CA ASP A 26 -21.84 31.23 -5.49
C ASP A 26 -20.30 31.21 -5.50
N ASP A 27 -19.66 32.24 -4.95
CA ASP A 27 -18.20 32.33 -4.83
C ASP A 27 -17.65 31.32 -3.81
N GLU A 28 -18.25 31.22 -2.62
CA GLU A 28 -17.88 30.20 -1.61
C GLU A 28 -18.11 28.79 -2.14
N GLN A 29 -19.17 28.58 -2.92
CA GLN A 29 -19.46 27.30 -3.55
C GLN A 29 -18.40 26.94 -4.60
N ALA A 30 -17.92 27.91 -5.38
CA ALA A 30 -16.84 27.73 -6.33
C ALA A 30 -15.51 27.39 -5.62
N GLU A 31 -15.18 28.10 -4.54
CA GLU A 31 -13.99 27.81 -3.72
C GLU A 31 -14.06 26.42 -3.10
N PHE A 32 -15.22 26.05 -2.53
CA PHE A 32 -15.42 24.71 -1.98
C PHE A 32 -15.28 23.61 -3.04
N ASN A 33 -15.72 23.86 -4.28
CA ASN A 33 -15.55 22.93 -5.38
C ASN A 33 -14.07 22.75 -5.74
N LEU A 34 -13.29 23.82 -5.79
CA LEU A 34 -11.84 23.75 -6.00
C LEU A 34 -11.15 22.92 -4.91
N LEU A 35 -11.52 23.12 -3.63
CA LEU A 35 -10.99 22.31 -2.52
C LEU A 35 -11.33 20.82 -2.67
N LYS A 36 -12.54 20.51 -3.14
CA LYS A 36 -12.94 19.11 -3.42
C LYS A 36 -12.11 18.51 -4.55
N GLU A 37 -11.91 19.23 -5.64
CA GLU A 37 -11.10 18.79 -6.77
C GLU A 37 -9.65 18.55 -6.36
N LEU A 38 -9.07 19.47 -5.58
CA LEU A 38 -7.73 19.33 -5.04
C LEU A 38 -7.60 18.07 -4.16
N ARG A 39 -8.59 17.81 -3.29
CA ARG A 39 -8.60 16.60 -2.45
C ARG A 39 -8.62 15.32 -3.31
N GLU A 40 -9.46 15.26 -4.33
CA GLU A 40 -9.51 14.10 -5.22
C GLU A 40 -8.22 13.93 -6.03
N GLU A 41 -7.62 15.02 -6.47
CA GLU A 41 -6.32 14.98 -7.15
C GLU A 41 -5.22 14.41 -6.25
N LYS A 42 -5.13 14.88 -4.99
CA LYS A 42 -4.18 14.33 -4.01
C LYS A 42 -4.44 12.86 -3.71
N ARG A 43 -5.70 12.43 -3.71
CA ARG A 43 -6.06 11.01 -3.54
C ARG A 43 -5.56 10.17 -4.71
N ARG A 44 -5.81 10.59 -5.95
CA ARG A 44 -5.31 9.92 -7.15
C ARG A 44 -3.79 9.81 -7.14
N GLN A 45 -3.09 10.91 -6.86
CA GLN A 45 -1.62 10.91 -6.82
C GLN A 45 -1.02 9.93 -5.80
N ARG A 46 -1.67 9.78 -4.63
CA ARG A 46 -1.31 8.80 -3.61
C ARG A 46 -1.59 7.38 -4.10
N ASP A 47 -2.77 7.14 -4.64
CA ASP A 47 -3.20 5.81 -5.11
C ASP A 47 -2.29 5.32 -6.25
N ASP A 48 -1.95 6.20 -7.20
CA ASP A 48 -0.99 5.90 -8.26
C ASP A 48 0.41 5.55 -7.71
N ALA A 49 0.83 6.20 -6.62
CA ALA A 49 2.10 5.87 -5.97
C ALA A 49 2.07 4.46 -5.37
N LEU A 50 1.00 4.15 -4.65
CA LEU A 50 0.78 2.84 -4.03
C LEU A 50 0.71 1.74 -5.10
N LEU A 51 -0.01 1.97 -6.19
CA LEU A 51 -0.10 1.01 -7.29
C LEU A 51 1.26 0.75 -7.94
N ARG A 52 2.09 1.78 -8.14
CA ARG A 52 3.47 1.61 -8.65
C ARG A 52 4.36 0.82 -7.69
N GLU A 53 4.25 1.07 -6.39
CA GLU A 53 4.99 0.32 -5.37
C GLU A 53 4.55 -1.15 -5.34
N LEU A 54 3.26 -1.42 -5.42
CA LEU A 54 2.71 -2.78 -5.49
C LEU A 54 3.15 -3.52 -6.77
N ASP A 55 3.17 -2.84 -7.92
CA ASP A 55 3.65 -3.40 -9.18
C ASP A 55 5.15 -3.77 -9.10
N SER A 56 5.96 -2.91 -8.48
CA SER A 56 7.37 -3.19 -8.21
C SER A 56 7.55 -4.42 -7.31
N VAL A 57 6.79 -4.52 -6.21
CA VAL A 57 6.84 -5.69 -5.30
C VAL A 57 6.40 -6.96 -6.02
N SER A 58 5.30 -6.91 -6.79
CA SER A 58 4.81 -8.02 -7.59
C SER A 58 5.87 -8.50 -8.59
N SER A 59 6.50 -7.57 -9.29
CA SER A 59 7.60 -7.87 -10.22
C SER A 59 8.81 -8.50 -9.54
N GLN A 60 9.15 -8.08 -8.33
CA GLN A 60 10.26 -8.67 -7.56
C GLN A 60 9.95 -10.09 -7.07
N ILE A 61 8.70 -10.35 -6.66
CA ILE A 61 8.25 -11.68 -6.25
C ILE A 61 8.25 -12.62 -7.46
N ASN A 62 7.69 -12.20 -8.59
CA ASN A 62 7.60 -13.00 -9.80
C ASN A 62 8.97 -13.31 -10.44
N LYS A 63 10.01 -12.51 -10.17
CA LYS A 63 11.39 -12.77 -10.64
C LYS A 63 12.18 -13.72 -9.74
N LYS A 64 11.73 -13.99 -8.51
CA LYS A 64 12.39 -14.97 -7.64
C LYS A 64 11.90 -16.36 -8.02
N ASP A 65 12.55 -16.97 -9.00
CA ASP A 65 12.58 -18.43 -9.12
C ASP A 65 13.20 -18.97 -7.82
N PHE A 66 12.37 -19.45 -6.91
CA PHE A 66 12.86 -20.09 -5.70
C PHE A 66 13.41 -21.46 -6.08
N TYR A 67 14.74 -21.59 -6.11
CA TYR A 67 15.42 -22.87 -6.26
C TYR A 67 15.62 -23.49 -4.87
N VAL A 68 14.91 -24.57 -4.59
CA VAL A 68 15.12 -25.38 -3.38
C VAL A 68 15.92 -26.62 -3.77
N SER A 69 17.21 -26.65 -3.44
CA SER A 69 18.04 -27.84 -3.56
C SER A 69 18.00 -28.65 -2.27
N PHE A 70 17.64 -29.93 -2.37
CA PHE A 70 17.78 -30.88 -1.28
C PHE A 70 19.04 -31.70 -1.49
N THR A 71 19.91 -31.74 -0.49
CA THR A 71 20.96 -32.74 -0.36
C THR A 71 20.44 -33.85 0.55
N GLN A 72 20.29 -35.05 -0.01
CA GLN A 72 20.02 -36.25 0.77
C GLN A 72 21.31 -36.65 1.47
N GLU A 73 21.41 -36.41 2.78
CA GLU A 73 22.49 -37.00 3.56
C GLU A 73 22.21 -38.49 3.73
N GLU A 74 23.20 -39.33 3.42
CA GLU A 74 23.14 -40.76 3.71
C GLU A 74 22.91 -40.94 5.22
N GLY A 75 21.71 -41.43 5.58
CA GLY A 75 21.43 -41.81 6.95
C GLY A 75 22.44 -42.86 7.41
N LYS A 76 23.15 -42.58 8.51
CA LYS A 76 24.02 -43.56 9.17
C LYS A 76 23.18 -44.82 9.42
N ARG A 77 23.49 -45.91 8.69
CA ARG A 77 22.91 -47.23 8.94
C ARG A 77 23.22 -47.60 10.39
N CYS A 78 22.20 -47.61 11.24
CA CYS A 78 22.29 -48.22 12.56
C CYS A 78 22.57 -49.71 12.34
N ALA A 79 23.77 -50.17 12.69
CA ALA A 79 24.12 -51.57 12.66
C ALA A 79 23.34 -52.32 13.75
N SER A 80 22.15 -52.82 13.42
CA SER A 80 21.47 -53.82 14.23
C SER A 80 22.07 -55.20 13.90
N HIS A 81 23.14 -55.57 14.60
CA HIS A 81 23.58 -56.96 14.68
C HIS A 81 22.81 -57.62 15.81
N THR A 82 21.60 -58.10 15.52
CA THR A 82 20.91 -59.08 16.37
C THR A 82 21.27 -60.46 15.86
N GLY A 83 21.99 -61.21 16.70
CA GLY A 83 22.27 -62.62 16.48
C GLY A 83 21.00 -63.44 16.34
N PHE A 84 21.11 -64.55 15.63
CA PHE A 84 20.16 -65.64 15.68
C PHE A 84 20.94 -66.95 15.82
N ALA A 85 20.35 -67.83 16.63
CA ALA A 85 20.89 -69.07 17.18
C ALA A 85 21.23 -70.14 16.12
#